data_AF-A0A139WBG2-F1
#
_entry.id   AF-A0A139WBG2-F1
#
_cell.length_a   1.000
_cell.length_b   1.000
_cell.length_c   1.000
_cell.angle_alpha   90.00
_cell.angle_beta   90.00
_cell.angle_gamma   90.00
#
_symmetry.space_group_name_H-M   'P 1'
#
loop_
_entity.id
_entity.type
_entity.pdbx_description
1 polymer ?
#
loop_
_entity_poly.entity_id
_entity_poly.type
_entity_poly.pdbx_seq_one_letter_code
_entity_poly.pdbx_strand_id
1 'polypeptide(L)'
;MNIFTTVLILSLCILQLSFARTNLKWTLMKPHPWRKVGRCYHEDYGHLSVGKTEIEGKCMALRCHPDGSVTLFECGPRIFKGMRRCVREKPLEPWKPFRQCCPVHCPEMGNHYIFKSLSKIIHTSRAMKLFLPILFLSLYTFKLSFGAGNVKFTLHKPHPWRKVGGCYYEEYGHLRVGITDPKGQCMALKCHPDGSVTVFECGPRIFKGLWRCKEKPFEPLKPWHPGQLKVNSITRMKSVTVLFLAAVCIFQLLNIEAALIQYGPNSNRRPGGCYDERVGHLKAGAEAPVPGACEKMTCDVSGSGWMQHISCGVALVNKPNCVDIPEDLNKPYPQCCAVKCITR
;
A
#
# COMPACT_ATOMS: atom_id res chain seq x y z
N MET A 1 4.71 18.04 -24.31
CA MET A 1 4.42 16.83 -23.51
C MET A 1 2.95 16.52 -23.68
N ASN A 2 2.60 15.37 -24.24
CA ASN A 2 1.20 15.02 -24.54
C ASN A 2 0.45 14.68 -23.26
N ILE A 3 -0.86 14.94 -23.25
CA ILE A 3 -1.77 14.69 -22.13
C ILE A 3 -1.64 13.24 -21.60
N PHE A 4 -1.38 12.29 -22.50
CA PHE A 4 -1.14 10.89 -22.18
C PHE A 4 0.07 10.69 -21.26
N THR A 5 1.17 11.40 -21.51
CA THR A 5 2.40 11.27 -20.72
C THR A 5 2.21 11.83 -19.31
N THR A 6 1.48 12.93 -19.17
CA THR A 6 1.15 13.48 -17.83
C THR A 6 0.21 12.58 -17.04
N VAL A 7 -0.79 11.97 -17.70
CA VAL A 7 -1.71 11.03 -17.03
C VAL A 7 -0.99 9.76 -16.59
N LEU A 8 -0.07 9.24 -17.39
CA LEU A 8 0.72 8.07 -17.03
C LEU A 8 1.63 8.34 -15.82
N ILE A 9 2.34 9.47 -15.81
CA ILE A 9 3.21 9.88 -14.70
C ILE A 9 2.40 10.07 -13.40
N LEU A 10 1.25 10.76 -13.47
CA LEU A 10 0.36 10.93 -12.33
C LEU A 10 -0.17 9.58 -11.82
N SER A 11 -0.57 8.68 -12.71
CA SER A 11 -1.08 7.35 -12.33
C SER A 11 -0.01 6.52 -11.63
N LEU A 12 1.24 6.56 -12.11
CA LEU A 12 2.38 5.89 -11.48
C LEU A 12 2.70 6.51 -10.11
N CYS A 13 2.68 7.83 -9.96
CA CYS A 13 2.87 8.49 -8.66
C CYS A 13 1.78 8.12 -7.64
N ILE A 14 0.51 8.00 -8.08
CA ILE A 14 -0.61 7.62 -7.22
C ILE A 14 -0.49 6.17 -6.76
N LEU A 15 -0.11 5.27 -7.68
CA LEU A 15 0.10 3.86 -7.35
C LEU A 15 1.18 3.71 -6.27
N GLN A 16 2.28 4.46 -6.36
CA GLN A 16 3.38 4.41 -5.39
C GLN A 16 3.00 5.01 -4.02
N LEU A 17 2.26 6.13 -3.98
CA LEU A 17 1.75 6.72 -2.72
C LEU A 17 0.79 5.81 -1.95
N SER A 18 0.18 4.84 -2.64
CA SER A 18 -0.73 3.86 -2.03
C SER A 18 0.02 2.86 -1.15
N PHE A 19 1.27 2.54 -1.48
CA PHE A 19 2.09 1.60 -0.73
C PHE A 19 2.73 2.21 0.54
N ALA A 20 2.90 3.54 0.60
CA ALA A 20 3.62 4.22 1.68
C ALA A 20 2.82 4.45 2.99
N ARG A 21 1.58 3.97 3.12
CA ARG A 21 0.68 4.38 4.21
C ARG A 21 0.39 3.37 5.32
N THR A 22 1.04 2.22 5.35
CA THR A 22 0.88 1.31 6.50
C THR A 22 1.92 1.65 7.56
N ASN A 23 1.52 2.35 8.63
CA ASN A 23 2.33 2.64 9.83
C ASN A 23 2.68 1.37 10.66
N LEU A 24 2.61 0.18 10.08
CA LEU A 24 3.04 -1.05 10.73
C LEU A 24 4.49 -1.33 10.30
N LYS A 25 5.38 -1.42 11.29
CA LYS A 25 6.67 -2.04 11.09
C LYS A 25 6.41 -3.55 11.08
N TRP A 26 6.84 -4.21 10.02
CA TRP A 26 6.79 -5.66 9.92
C TRP A 26 8.19 -6.19 9.62
N THR A 27 8.52 -7.32 10.22
CA THR A 27 9.79 -8.01 10.02
C THR A 27 9.47 -9.44 9.61
N LEU A 28 9.90 -9.85 8.42
CA LEU A 28 9.77 -11.24 7.98
C LEU A 28 11.01 -12.01 8.43
N MET A 29 10.81 -13.01 9.26
CA MET A 29 11.82 -13.95 9.73
C MET A 29 11.70 -15.25 8.94
N LYS A 30 12.85 -15.81 8.56
CA LYS A 30 12.93 -17.08 7.83
C LYS A 30 12.50 -18.26 8.71
N PRO A 31 12.13 -19.41 8.11
CA PRO A 31 11.83 -20.61 8.87
C PRO A 31 12.99 -21.04 9.76
N HIS A 32 12.73 -21.22 11.05
CA HIS A 32 13.75 -21.61 12.01
C HIS A 32 14.05 -23.12 11.93
N PRO A 33 15.31 -23.58 12.11
CA PRO A 33 15.67 -25.01 12.03
C PRO A 33 14.91 -25.91 13.00
N TRP A 34 14.56 -25.39 14.19
CA TRP A 34 13.79 -26.13 15.21
C TRP A 34 12.28 -26.14 14.97
N ARG A 35 11.79 -25.68 13.82
CA ARG A 35 10.35 -25.74 13.52
C ARG A 35 9.88 -27.19 13.40
N LYS A 36 8.64 -27.44 13.81
CA LYS A 36 7.95 -28.71 13.52
C LYS A 36 7.26 -28.63 12.16
N VAL A 37 7.06 -29.77 11.49
CA VAL A 37 6.32 -29.83 10.22
C VAL A 37 4.94 -29.18 10.40
N GLY A 38 4.60 -28.22 9.54
CA GLY A 38 3.35 -27.48 9.61
C GLY A 38 3.22 -26.49 10.77
N ARG A 39 4.33 -26.11 11.43
CA ARG A 39 4.37 -25.08 12.49
C ARG A 39 5.56 -24.15 12.27
N CYS A 40 5.54 -23.01 12.95
CA CYS A 40 6.69 -22.12 13.01
C CYS A 40 7.36 -22.21 14.38
N TYR A 41 8.57 -21.65 14.48
CA TYR A 41 9.28 -21.48 15.75
C TYR A 41 9.86 -20.07 15.81
N HIS A 42 9.70 -19.41 16.95
CA HIS A 42 10.29 -18.11 17.25
C HIS A 42 11.09 -18.21 18.56
N GLU A 43 12.26 -17.62 18.63
CA GLU A 43 13.19 -17.77 19.76
C GLU A 43 12.53 -17.43 21.12
N ASP A 44 11.85 -16.28 21.20
CA ASP A 44 11.18 -15.84 22.42
C ASP A 44 9.84 -16.53 22.75
N TYR A 45 9.15 -17.11 21.76
CA TYR A 45 7.76 -17.58 21.90
C TYR A 45 7.58 -19.08 21.63
N GLY A 46 8.67 -19.78 21.29
CA GLY A 46 8.66 -21.20 20.98
C GLY A 46 7.85 -21.52 19.72
N HIS A 47 7.12 -22.64 19.77
CA HIS A 47 6.34 -23.12 18.63
C HIS A 47 5.04 -22.35 18.43
N LEU A 48 4.84 -21.86 17.21
CA LEU A 48 3.64 -21.13 16.80
C LEU A 48 2.80 -21.98 15.85
N SER A 49 1.48 -21.98 16.07
CA SER A 49 0.51 -22.52 15.12
C SER A 49 0.39 -21.62 13.89
N VAL A 50 0.13 -22.21 12.72
CA VAL A 50 -0.10 -21.46 11.48
C VAL A 50 -1.27 -20.49 11.67
N GLY A 51 -1.08 -19.25 11.23
CA GLY A 51 -2.04 -18.16 11.43
C GLY A 51 -1.44 -16.99 12.20
N LYS A 52 -2.32 -16.11 12.68
CA LYS A 52 -1.94 -14.92 13.45
C LYS A 52 -2.11 -15.21 14.94
N THR A 53 -1.07 -14.96 15.73
CA THR A 53 -1.06 -15.07 17.19
C THR A 53 -0.77 -13.69 17.77
N GLU A 54 -1.65 -13.19 18.63
CA GLU A 54 -1.40 -11.96 19.39
C GLU A 54 -0.68 -12.34 20.68
N ILE A 55 0.35 -11.57 21.04
CA ILE A 55 1.18 -11.87 22.21
C ILE A 55 0.58 -11.17 23.42
N GLU A 56 0.11 -11.94 24.39
CA GLU A 56 -0.48 -11.39 25.60
C GLU A 56 0.52 -10.50 26.36
N GLY A 57 0.06 -9.34 26.82
CA GLY A 57 0.90 -8.36 27.51
C GLY A 57 1.89 -7.59 26.63
N LYS A 58 1.97 -7.87 25.33
CA LYS A 58 2.79 -7.11 24.38
C LYS A 58 1.93 -6.56 23.24
N CYS A 59 2.16 -5.31 22.85
CA CYS A 59 1.43 -4.72 21.74
C CYS A 59 2.03 -5.10 20.37
N MET A 60 2.01 -6.40 20.07
CA MET A 60 2.52 -6.95 18.82
C MET A 60 1.79 -8.24 18.44
N ALA A 61 1.92 -8.64 17.18
CA ALA A 61 1.39 -9.91 16.70
C ALA A 61 2.43 -10.65 15.86
N LEU A 62 2.43 -11.97 15.96
CA LEU A 62 3.19 -12.86 15.08
C LEU A 62 2.24 -13.47 14.07
N ARG A 63 2.70 -13.69 12.85
CA ARG A 63 2.00 -14.51 11.86
C ARG A 63 2.92 -15.63 11.41
N CYS A 64 2.54 -16.86 11.73
CA CYS A 64 3.17 -18.06 11.22
C CYS A 64 2.58 -18.38 9.85
N HIS A 65 3.44 -18.47 8.84
CA HIS A 65 3.07 -18.84 7.48
C HIS A 65 3.23 -20.36 7.26
N PRO A 66 2.54 -20.95 6.27
CA PRO A 66 2.62 -22.40 6.00
C PRO A 66 4.03 -22.91 5.66
N ASP A 67 4.88 -22.04 5.11
CA ASP A 67 6.29 -22.35 4.80
C ASP A 67 7.19 -22.43 6.05
N GLY A 68 6.67 -22.08 7.23
CA GLY A 68 7.39 -22.04 8.49
C GLY A 68 8.01 -20.68 8.82
N SER A 69 7.89 -19.68 7.93
CA SER A 69 8.36 -18.33 8.18
C SER A 69 7.45 -17.58 9.15
N VAL A 70 8.00 -16.61 9.87
CA VAL A 70 7.26 -15.83 10.88
C VAL A 70 7.32 -14.35 10.52
N THR A 71 6.17 -13.68 10.40
CA THR A 71 6.12 -12.22 10.32
C THR A 71 5.81 -11.63 11.67
N LEU A 72 6.71 -10.82 12.20
CA LEU A 72 6.50 -10.00 13.39
C LEU A 72 5.87 -8.67 12.97
N PHE A 73 4.75 -8.32 13.59
CA PHE A 73 4.08 -7.03 13.43
C PHE A 73 4.22 -6.22 14.71
N GLU A 74 4.92 -5.09 14.62
CA GLU A 74 5.12 -4.16 15.73
C GLU A 74 4.40 -2.84 15.44
N CYS A 75 4.14 -2.06 16.50
CA CYS A 75 3.76 -0.67 16.31
C CYS A 75 4.92 0.11 15.68
N GLY A 76 4.67 0.82 14.59
CA GLY A 76 5.64 1.76 14.06
C GLY A 76 5.94 2.89 15.07
N PRO A 77 7.11 3.55 14.96
CA PRO A 77 7.54 4.57 15.92
C PRO A 77 6.60 5.79 15.97
N ARG A 78 5.80 6.02 14.91
CA ARG A 78 4.79 7.08 14.86
C ARG A 78 3.60 6.64 14.01
N ILE A 79 2.47 6.31 14.64
CA ILE A 79 1.21 6.15 13.90
C ILE A 79 0.66 7.55 13.64
N PHE A 80 1.06 8.15 12.52
CA PHE A 80 0.36 9.34 12.01
C PHE A 80 -0.99 8.90 11.47
N LYS A 81 -1.99 8.90 12.35
CA LYS A 81 -3.37 8.82 11.89
C LYS A 81 -3.66 10.14 11.19
N GLY A 82 -3.78 10.12 9.87
CA GLY A 82 -4.32 11.23 9.10
C GLY A 82 -5.77 11.48 9.50
N MET A 83 -6.00 12.09 10.65
CA MET A 83 -7.32 12.40 11.17
C MET A 83 -7.26 13.77 11.82
N ARG A 84 -8.07 14.69 11.30
CA ARG A 84 -8.31 16.05 11.79
C ARG A 84 -8.94 16.11 13.21
N ARG A 85 -8.78 15.05 14.01
CA ARG A 85 -9.31 14.86 15.37
C ARG A 85 -8.41 13.93 16.20
N CYS A 86 -7.09 14.11 16.13
CA CYS A 86 -6.22 13.52 17.14
C CYS A 86 -6.31 14.45 18.37
N VAL A 87 -7.14 14.07 19.36
CA VAL A 87 -7.50 14.97 20.47
C VAL A 87 -6.50 14.90 21.62
N ARG A 88 -5.90 13.73 21.87
CA ARG A 88 -4.85 13.51 22.87
C ARG A 88 -3.96 12.35 22.46
N GLU A 89 -2.67 12.43 22.82
CA GLU A 89 -1.78 11.29 22.73
C GLU A 89 -2.36 10.13 23.53
N LYS A 90 -2.30 8.93 22.94
CA LYS A 90 -2.77 7.73 23.62
C LYS A 90 -1.55 6.88 23.98
N PRO A 91 -1.33 6.59 25.28
CA PRO A 91 -0.22 5.74 25.70
C PRO A 91 -0.41 4.30 25.18
N LEU A 92 0.68 3.53 25.19
CA LEU A 92 0.65 2.10 24.91
C LEU A 92 -0.27 1.40 25.92
N GLU A 93 -1.23 0.60 25.45
CA GLU A 93 -2.16 -0.14 26.31
C GLU A 93 -2.03 -1.65 26.02
N PRO A 94 -1.08 -2.37 26.65
CA PRO A 94 -0.69 -3.73 26.26
C PRO A 94 -1.81 -4.77 26.36
N TRP A 95 -2.85 -4.50 27.13
CA TRP A 95 -4.00 -5.39 27.32
C TRP A 95 -5.05 -5.30 26.19
N LYS A 96 -4.92 -4.36 25.25
CA LYS A 96 -5.84 -4.25 24.11
C LYS A 96 -5.36 -5.08 22.92
N PRO A 97 -6.28 -5.52 22.04
CA PRO A 97 -5.92 -6.26 20.82
C PRO A 97 -4.91 -5.50 19.96
N PHE A 98 -4.08 -6.24 19.23
CA PHE A 98 -3.05 -5.67 18.37
C PHE A 98 -3.65 -4.65 17.39
N ARG A 99 -2.95 -3.51 17.18
CA ARG A 99 -3.40 -2.24 16.55
C ARG A 99 -4.20 -1.29 17.45
N GLN A 100 -4.97 -1.77 18.42
CA GLN A 100 -5.68 -0.88 19.36
C GLN A 100 -4.80 -0.44 20.53
N CYS A 101 -3.85 -1.29 20.89
CA CYS A 101 -2.85 -1.05 21.92
C CYS A 101 -1.74 -0.07 21.48
N CYS A 102 -1.55 0.15 20.17
CA CYS A 102 -0.43 0.94 19.67
C CYS A 102 -0.56 2.42 20.06
N PRO A 103 0.58 3.08 20.38
CA PRO A 103 0.56 4.48 20.75
C PRO A 103 0.15 5.33 19.55
N VAL A 104 -0.64 6.36 19.83
CA VAL A 104 -1.04 7.36 18.84
C VAL A 104 -0.41 8.67 19.25
N HIS A 105 0.59 9.12 18.50
CA HIS A 105 1.13 10.47 18.65
C HIS A 105 0.27 11.44 17.85
N CYS A 106 -0.31 12.41 18.57
CA CYS A 106 -0.94 13.55 17.95
C CYS A 106 0.13 14.64 17.81
N PRO A 107 0.49 15.08 16.60
CA PRO A 107 1.36 16.23 16.48
C PRO A 107 0.68 17.41 17.20
N GLU A 108 1.37 18.02 18.16
CA GLU A 108 0.93 19.29 18.73
C GLU A 108 0.65 20.26 17.58
N MET A 109 -0.47 20.97 17.63
CA MET A 109 -0.74 22.08 16.69
C MET A 109 0.17 23.30 16.96
N GLY A 110 1.44 23.07 17.33
CA GLY A 110 2.47 24.09 17.41
C GLY A 110 2.84 24.53 15.99
N ASN A 111 2.56 25.80 15.67
CA ASN A 111 2.88 26.50 14.41
C ASN A 111 1.89 26.36 13.24
N HIS A 112 0.61 26.61 13.52
CA HIS A 112 -0.33 27.12 12.51
C HIS A 112 0.00 28.55 11.97
N TYR A 113 1.14 29.15 12.35
CA TYR A 113 1.57 30.47 11.87
C TYR A 113 2.16 30.46 10.44
N ILE A 114 2.66 29.33 9.94
CA ILE A 114 3.19 29.26 8.56
C ILE A 114 2.05 29.27 7.52
N PHE A 115 0.88 28.67 7.84
CA PHE A 115 -0.27 28.67 6.94
C PHE A 115 -1.04 29.99 6.91
N LYS A 116 -1.02 30.78 8.00
CA LYS A 116 -1.64 32.12 8.01
C LYS A 116 -0.86 33.11 7.15
N SER A 117 0.47 33.06 7.15
CA SER A 117 1.31 33.84 6.23
C SER A 117 1.13 33.42 4.77
N LEU A 118 0.98 32.12 4.48
CA LEU A 118 0.61 31.67 3.14
C LEU A 118 -0.77 32.21 2.74
N SER A 119 -1.81 32.18 3.58
CA SER A 119 -3.13 32.73 3.20
C SER A 119 -3.10 34.22 2.84
N LYS A 120 -2.19 35.01 3.44
CA LYS A 120 -1.97 36.43 3.11
C LYS A 120 -1.26 36.60 1.77
N ILE A 121 -0.31 35.73 1.41
CA ILE A 121 0.36 35.72 0.10
C ILE A 121 -0.59 35.20 -1.01
N ILE A 122 -1.52 34.31 -0.66
CA ILE A 122 -2.51 33.73 -1.58
C ILE A 122 -3.56 34.77 -2.02
N HIS A 123 -3.90 35.74 -1.16
CA HIS A 123 -4.92 36.75 -1.49
C HIS A 123 -4.44 37.86 -2.42
N THR A 124 -3.13 38.10 -2.54
CA THR A 124 -2.56 39.19 -3.37
C THR A 124 -2.14 38.75 -4.77
N SER A 125 -1.99 37.45 -5.02
CA SER A 125 -1.61 36.93 -6.34
C SER A 125 -2.83 36.59 -7.21
N ARG A 126 -3.08 37.40 -8.25
CA ARG A 126 -4.08 37.10 -9.31
C ARG A 126 -3.85 35.73 -9.97
N ALA A 127 -2.61 35.21 -9.97
CA ALA A 127 -2.29 33.90 -10.54
C ALA A 127 -2.86 32.73 -9.71
N MET A 128 -3.11 32.91 -8.41
CA MET A 128 -3.65 31.83 -7.56
C MET A 128 -5.16 31.65 -7.67
N LYS A 129 -5.90 32.65 -8.14
CA LYS A 129 -7.35 32.53 -8.39
C LYS A 129 -7.68 31.55 -9.52
N LEU A 130 -6.74 31.29 -10.43
CA LEU A 130 -6.86 30.27 -11.48
C LEU A 130 -6.30 28.91 -11.05
N PHE A 131 -5.30 28.88 -10.16
CA PHE A 131 -4.72 27.64 -9.65
C PHE A 131 -5.60 26.94 -8.62
N LEU A 132 -6.30 27.68 -7.76
CA LEU A 132 -7.20 27.11 -6.76
C LEU A 132 -8.32 26.25 -7.40
N PRO A 133 -9.07 26.69 -8.43
CA PRO A 133 -10.09 25.86 -9.04
C PRO A 133 -9.51 24.66 -9.79
N ILE A 134 -8.31 24.75 -10.39
CA ILE A 134 -7.66 23.60 -11.06
C ILE A 134 -7.15 22.58 -10.03
N LEU A 135 -6.60 23.04 -8.91
CA LEU A 135 -6.23 22.20 -7.77
C LEU A 135 -7.47 21.57 -7.13
N PHE A 136 -8.57 22.32 -7.00
CA PHE A 136 -9.84 21.78 -6.55
C PHE A 136 -10.41 20.76 -7.55
N LEU A 137 -10.31 21.00 -8.86
CA LEU A 137 -10.77 20.07 -9.90
C LEU A 137 -9.89 18.82 -9.97
N SER A 138 -8.57 18.94 -9.75
CA SER A 138 -7.63 17.81 -9.69
C SER A 138 -7.81 17.02 -8.41
N LEU A 139 -7.99 17.67 -7.25
CA LEU A 139 -8.35 17.02 -6.00
C LEU A 139 -9.76 16.43 -6.03
N TYR A 140 -10.68 17.03 -6.79
CA TYR A 140 -12.05 16.55 -7.00
C TYR A 140 -12.08 15.33 -7.93
N THR A 141 -11.31 15.33 -9.01
CA THR A 141 -11.11 14.15 -9.87
C THR A 141 -10.33 13.06 -9.13
N PHE A 142 -9.34 13.40 -8.30
CA PHE A 142 -8.70 12.48 -7.37
C PHE A 142 -9.68 11.90 -6.33
N LYS A 143 -10.61 12.72 -5.83
CA LYS A 143 -11.74 12.29 -4.99
C LYS A 143 -12.82 11.53 -5.75
N LEU A 144 -12.93 11.65 -7.06
CA LEU A 144 -13.86 10.86 -7.87
C LEU A 144 -13.23 9.51 -8.24
N SER A 145 -11.93 9.47 -8.50
CA SER A 145 -11.17 8.25 -8.79
C SER A 145 -10.88 7.41 -7.53
N PHE A 146 -10.78 8.03 -6.34
CA PHE A 146 -10.50 7.34 -5.08
C PHE A 146 -11.45 7.72 -3.93
N GLY A 147 -12.53 8.43 -4.20
CA GLY A 147 -13.63 8.59 -3.25
C GLY A 147 -14.50 7.35 -3.25
N ALA A 148 -14.01 6.31 -2.60
CA ALA A 148 -14.89 5.47 -1.81
C ALA A 148 -15.48 6.35 -0.68
N GLY A 149 -16.39 7.25 -1.04
CA GLY A 149 -17.20 7.98 -0.10
C GLY A 149 -18.18 6.98 0.48
N ASN A 150 -17.82 6.35 1.60
CA ASN A 150 -18.69 5.50 2.44
C ASN A 150 -19.80 4.77 1.67
N VAL A 151 -19.48 4.09 0.57
CA VAL A 151 -20.44 3.20 -0.07
C VAL A 151 -20.50 1.98 0.84
N LYS A 152 -21.65 1.75 1.45
CA LYS A 152 -21.86 0.55 2.25
C LYS A 152 -22.25 -0.55 1.27
N PHE A 153 -21.49 -1.64 1.30
CA PHE A 153 -21.76 -2.81 0.47
C PHE A 153 -22.31 -3.90 1.38
N THR A 154 -23.50 -4.41 1.05
CA THR A 154 -24.09 -5.55 1.74
C THR A 154 -24.27 -6.67 0.73
N LEU A 155 -23.66 -7.83 1.01
CA LEU A 155 -23.83 -9.02 0.18
C LEU A 155 -24.92 -9.91 0.80
N HIS A 156 -25.98 -10.13 0.04
CA HIS A 156 -27.08 -11.02 0.41
C HIS A 156 -26.91 -12.37 -0.28
N LYS A 157 -27.10 -13.45 0.49
CA LYS A 157 -27.07 -14.83 -0.02
C LYS A 157 -28.21 -15.08 -1.02
N PRO A 158 -28.10 -16.09 -1.89
CA PRO A 158 -29.16 -16.45 -2.84
C PRO A 158 -30.49 -16.74 -2.12
N HIS A 159 -31.55 -16.08 -2.56
CA HIS A 159 -32.89 -16.25 -1.99
C HIS A 159 -33.58 -17.51 -2.57
N PRO A 160 -34.37 -18.28 -1.77
CA PRO A 160 -35.04 -19.50 -2.23
C PRO A 160 -35.99 -19.28 -3.41
N TRP A 161 -36.62 -18.10 -3.49
CA TRP A 161 -37.56 -17.75 -4.57
C TRP A 161 -36.90 -17.21 -5.83
N ARG A 162 -35.58 -17.34 -6.00
CA ARG A 162 -34.93 -16.90 -7.24
C ARG A 162 -35.33 -17.78 -8.44
N LYS A 163 -35.43 -17.18 -9.62
CA LYS A 163 -35.55 -17.94 -10.88
C LYS A 163 -34.18 -18.46 -11.31
N VAL A 164 -34.16 -19.55 -12.08
CA VAL A 164 -32.93 -20.09 -12.68
C VAL A 164 -32.27 -18.98 -13.50
N GLY A 165 -31.00 -18.69 -13.20
CA GLY A 165 -30.23 -17.64 -13.87
C GLY A 165 -30.59 -16.20 -13.46
N GLY A 166 -31.27 -16.01 -12.31
CA GLY A 166 -31.55 -14.68 -11.76
C GLY A 166 -31.38 -14.62 -10.24
N CYS A 167 -31.66 -13.44 -9.70
CA CYS A 167 -31.70 -13.17 -8.26
C CYS A 167 -33.10 -12.76 -7.83
N TYR A 168 -33.34 -12.76 -6.51
CA TYR A 168 -34.55 -12.22 -5.93
C TYR A 168 -34.18 -11.33 -4.73
N TYR A 169 -34.73 -10.13 -4.68
CA TYR A 169 -34.56 -9.18 -3.58
C TYR A 169 -35.93 -8.70 -3.12
N GLU A 170 -36.22 -8.77 -1.82
CA GLU A 170 -37.60 -8.63 -1.29
C GLU A 170 -38.34 -7.38 -1.78
N GLU A 171 -37.65 -6.24 -1.84
CA GLU A 171 -38.25 -4.96 -2.28
C GLU A 171 -38.44 -4.85 -3.81
N TYR A 172 -37.70 -5.62 -4.60
CA TYR A 172 -37.63 -5.46 -6.06
C TYR A 172 -38.03 -6.71 -6.86
N GLY A 173 -38.36 -7.80 -6.18
CA GLY A 173 -38.71 -9.07 -6.80
C GLY A 173 -37.54 -9.68 -7.57
N HIS A 174 -37.83 -10.25 -8.74
CA HIS A 174 -36.84 -10.94 -9.56
C HIS A 174 -35.95 -9.99 -10.35
N LEU A 175 -34.63 -10.13 -10.17
CA LEU A 175 -33.60 -9.38 -10.87
C LEU A 175 -32.91 -10.27 -11.91
N ARG A 176 -32.62 -9.72 -13.08
CA ARG A 176 -31.74 -10.37 -14.07
C ARG A 176 -30.28 -10.20 -13.64
N VAL A 177 -29.41 -11.14 -14.02
CA VAL A 177 -27.96 -11.02 -13.79
C VAL A 177 -27.44 -9.74 -14.43
N GLY A 178 -26.64 -8.99 -13.66
CA GLY A 178 -26.16 -7.66 -14.05
C GLY A 178 -26.41 -6.60 -12.98
N ILE A 179 -26.25 -5.34 -13.36
CA ILE A 179 -26.48 -4.18 -12.50
C ILE A 179 -27.86 -3.62 -12.80
N THR A 180 -28.68 -3.46 -11.77
CA THR A 180 -29.99 -2.80 -11.84
C THR A 180 -29.97 -1.58 -10.92
N ASP A 181 -30.33 -0.42 -11.47
CA ASP A 181 -30.50 0.82 -10.73
C ASP A 181 -31.99 1.04 -10.48
N PRO A 182 -32.50 0.82 -9.25
CA PRO A 182 -33.90 1.03 -8.96
C PRO A 182 -34.27 2.50 -9.15
N LYS A 183 -35.31 2.77 -9.96
CA LYS A 183 -35.76 4.14 -10.20
C LYS A 183 -36.19 4.78 -8.88
N GLY A 184 -35.53 5.89 -8.51
CA GLY A 184 -35.92 6.73 -7.39
C GLY A 184 -35.22 6.43 -6.06
N GLN A 185 -34.26 5.49 -6.02
CA GLN A 185 -33.44 5.24 -4.82
C GLN A 185 -31.96 5.53 -5.08
N CYS A 186 -31.23 5.99 -4.05
CA CYS A 186 -29.78 6.15 -4.12
C CYS A 186 -29.09 4.84 -3.73
N MET A 187 -29.34 3.81 -4.55
CA MET A 187 -28.66 2.53 -4.44
C MET A 187 -28.53 1.88 -5.81
N ALA A 188 -27.54 1.00 -5.97
CA ALA A 188 -27.47 0.07 -7.09
C ALA A 188 -27.54 -1.37 -6.56
N LEU A 189 -28.05 -2.29 -7.38
CA LEU A 189 -28.11 -3.71 -7.06
C LEU A 189 -27.32 -4.47 -8.12
N LYS A 190 -26.42 -5.36 -7.72
CA LYS A 190 -25.75 -6.29 -8.64
C LYS A 190 -26.20 -7.71 -8.34
N CYS A 191 -26.88 -8.31 -9.30
CA CYS A 191 -27.24 -9.72 -9.29
C CYS A 191 -26.10 -10.56 -9.88
N HIS A 192 -25.56 -11.50 -9.11
CA HIS A 192 -24.49 -12.40 -9.52
C HIS A 192 -25.05 -13.70 -10.11
N PRO A 193 -24.28 -14.42 -10.96
CA PRO A 193 -24.72 -15.68 -11.56
C PRO A 193 -25.08 -16.79 -10.55
N ASP A 194 -24.50 -16.74 -9.35
CA ASP A 194 -24.79 -17.67 -8.24
C ASP A 194 -26.15 -17.40 -7.56
N GLY A 195 -26.82 -16.29 -7.91
CA GLY A 195 -28.08 -15.85 -7.33
C GLY A 195 -27.95 -14.90 -6.15
N SER A 196 -26.73 -14.53 -5.74
CA SER A 196 -26.47 -13.56 -4.68
C SER A 196 -26.67 -12.12 -5.18
N VAL A 197 -27.02 -11.21 -4.27
CA VAL A 197 -27.25 -9.79 -4.58
C VAL A 197 -26.30 -8.92 -3.77
N THR A 198 -25.55 -8.04 -4.43
CA THR A 198 -24.80 -6.98 -3.76
C THR A 198 -25.57 -5.68 -3.83
N VAL A 199 -25.86 -5.09 -2.67
CA VAL A 199 -26.50 -3.77 -2.55
C VAL A 199 -25.42 -2.72 -2.35
N PHE A 200 -25.47 -1.66 -3.15
CA PHE A 200 -24.58 -0.51 -3.09
C PHE A 200 -25.36 0.67 -2.54
N GLU A 201 -25.25 0.98 -1.26
CA GLU A 201 -25.95 2.11 -0.64
C GLU A 201 -25.11 3.39 -0.73
N CYS A 202 -25.71 4.51 -1.16
CA CYS A 202 -25.08 5.81 -1.06
C CYS A 202 -24.86 6.20 0.42
N GLY A 203 -23.60 6.41 0.83
CA GLY A 203 -23.28 6.86 2.18
C GLY A 203 -23.94 8.22 2.53
N PRO A 204 -24.18 8.48 3.83
CA PRO A 204 -24.87 9.68 4.26
C PRO A 204 -24.08 10.97 3.87
N ARG A 205 -24.71 11.77 2.99
CA ARG A 205 -24.53 13.23 2.80
C ARG A 205 -23.41 13.81 1.93
N ILE A 206 -22.71 13.10 1.04
CA ILE A 206 -21.57 13.74 0.32
C ILE A 206 -21.82 14.12 -1.15
N PHE A 207 -22.88 13.67 -1.83
CA PHE A 207 -23.05 13.99 -3.25
C PHE A 207 -24.46 14.44 -3.62
N LYS A 208 -24.71 15.75 -3.60
CA LYS A 208 -25.87 16.39 -4.24
C LYS A 208 -25.68 16.66 -5.75
N GLY A 209 -24.58 16.21 -6.37
CA GLY A 209 -24.18 16.68 -7.71
C GLY A 209 -24.04 15.64 -8.82
N LEU A 210 -23.93 14.34 -8.52
CA LEU A 210 -23.51 13.35 -9.55
C LEU A 210 -24.50 12.23 -9.87
N TRP A 211 -25.52 12.02 -9.03
CA TRP A 211 -26.61 11.09 -9.34
C TRP A 211 -27.88 11.90 -9.44
N ARG A 212 -28.56 11.87 -10.60
CA ARG A 212 -29.86 12.55 -10.78
C ARG A 212 -30.93 11.84 -9.95
N CYS A 213 -30.92 12.07 -8.65
CA CYS A 213 -32.15 12.07 -7.87
C CYS A 213 -32.97 13.25 -8.38
N LYS A 214 -34.15 12.98 -8.92
CA LYS A 214 -35.00 13.95 -9.62
C LYS A 214 -35.57 14.95 -8.59
N GLU A 215 -34.82 16.01 -8.27
CA GLU A 215 -35.39 17.22 -7.67
C GLU A 215 -35.95 18.12 -8.79
N LYS A 216 -37.08 18.78 -8.50
CA LYS A 216 -37.98 19.60 -9.36
C LYS A 216 -37.27 20.69 -10.22
N PRO A 217 -37.93 21.24 -11.25
CA PRO A 217 -37.28 22.07 -12.28
C PRO A 217 -36.79 23.43 -11.77
N PHE A 218 -35.65 23.86 -12.31
CA PHE A 218 -34.91 25.08 -11.98
C PHE A 218 -35.23 26.19 -13.01
N GLU A 219 -35.51 27.40 -12.54
CA GLU A 219 -35.71 28.60 -13.36
C GLU A 219 -34.41 29.10 -14.04
N PRO A 220 -34.49 29.77 -15.21
CA PRO A 220 -33.31 30.13 -15.99
C PRO A 220 -32.57 31.36 -15.43
N LEU A 221 -31.25 31.22 -15.26
CA LEU A 221 -30.33 32.33 -14.98
C LEU A 221 -29.98 33.11 -16.25
N LYS A 222 -29.93 34.44 -16.11
CA LYS A 222 -29.68 35.45 -17.16
C LYS A 222 -28.29 35.33 -17.83
N PRO A 223 -28.16 35.77 -19.10
CA PRO A 223 -26.94 35.63 -19.88
C PRO A 223 -25.83 36.60 -19.44
N TRP A 224 -24.58 36.13 -19.52
CA TRP A 224 -23.35 36.83 -19.17
C TRP A 224 -22.61 37.24 -20.46
N HIS A 225 -22.16 38.50 -20.56
CA HIS A 225 -21.40 39.01 -21.71
C HIS A 225 -19.88 38.78 -21.55
N PRO A 226 -19.15 38.36 -22.60
CA PRO A 226 -17.71 38.13 -22.53
C PRO A 226 -16.93 39.42 -22.79
N GLY A 227 -16.30 39.98 -21.76
CA GLY A 227 -15.25 40.99 -21.89
C GLY A 227 -13.90 40.33 -22.22
N GLN A 228 -13.23 40.84 -23.25
CA GLN A 228 -11.94 40.35 -23.73
C GLN A 228 -10.83 40.48 -22.68
N LEU A 229 -10.21 39.35 -22.31
CA LEU A 229 -8.98 39.32 -21.51
C LEU A 229 -7.80 38.95 -22.42
N LYS A 230 -6.84 39.86 -22.55
CA LYS A 230 -5.59 39.71 -23.30
C LYS A 230 -4.76 38.52 -22.79
N VAL A 231 -4.48 37.59 -23.69
CA VAL A 231 -3.80 36.31 -23.45
C VAL A 231 -2.29 36.44 -23.68
N ASN A 232 -1.55 37.02 -22.73
CA ASN A 232 -0.07 37.05 -22.78
C ASN A 232 0.63 36.32 -21.60
N SER A 233 -0.11 35.57 -20.77
CA SER A 233 0.42 34.96 -19.53
C SER A 233 0.59 33.42 -19.57
N ILE A 234 0.29 32.76 -20.70
CA ILE A 234 0.19 31.28 -20.76
C ILE A 234 1.56 30.58 -20.82
N THR A 235 2.61 31.24 -21.30
CA THR A 235 3.96 30.64 -21.43
C THR A 235 4.69 30.46 -20.09
N ARG A 236 4.42 31.30 -19.08
CA ARG A 236 5.11 31.24 -17.78
C ARG A 236 4.64 30.12 -16.85
N MET A 237 3.40 29.63 -17.00
CA MET A 237 2.88 28.55 -16.13
C MET A 237 3.39 27.16 -16.52
N LYS A 238 3.76 26.94 -17.79
CA LYS A 238 4.24 25.64 -18.26
C LYS A 238 5.61 25.27 -17.67
N SER A 239 6.49 26.24 -17.41
CA SER A 239 7.82 25.95 -16.85
C SER A 239 7.76 25.54 -15.39
N VAL A 240 6.88 26.15 -14.59
CA VAL A 240 6.75 25.85 -13.15
C VAL A 240 6.20 24.44 -12.93
N THR A 241 5.23 23.99 -13.74
CA THR A 241 4.67 22.64 -13.65
C THR A 241 5.70 21.57 -14.01
N VAL A 242 6.53 21.82 -15.03
CA VAL A 242 7.60 20.89 -15.43
C VAL A 242 8.67 20.79 -14.35
N LEU A 243 9.08 21.91 -13.75
CA LEU A 243 10.05 21.92 -12.65
C LEU A 243 9.55 21.17 -11.41
N PHE A 244 8.27 21.32 -11.05
CA PHE A 244 7.68 20.60 -9.93
C PHE A 244 7.63 19.08 -10.17
N LEU A 245 7.21 18.65 -11.37
CA LEU A 245 7.20 17.23 -11.73
C LEU A 245 8.62 16.63 -11.73
N ALA A 246 9.61 17.37 -12.24
CA ALA A 246 11.01 16.95 -12.18
C ALA A 246 11.51 16.78 -10.74
N ALA A 247 11.21 17.74 -9.85
CA ALA A 247 11.58 17.67 -8.43
C ALA A 247 10.95 16.46 -7.72
N VAL A 248 9.67 16.15 -8.01
CA VAL A 248 9.01 14.95 -7.47
C VAL A 248 9.70 13.68 -7.99
N CYS A 249 9.99 13.57 -9.29
CA CYS A 249 10.70 12.41 -9.83
C CYS A 249 12.09 12.20 -9.20
N ILE A 250 12.86 13.28 -9.02
CA ILE A 250 14.18 13.22 -8.36
C ILE A 250 14.04 12.76 -6.90
N PHE A 251 13.08 13.32 -6.16
CA PHE A 251 12.84 12.91 -4.78
C PHE A 251 12.45 11.43 -4.68
N GLN A 252 11.69 10.89 -5.64
CA GLN A 252 11.35 9.45 -5.65
C GLN A 252 12.55 8.57 -5.97
N LEU A 253 13.42 8.95 -6.92
CA LEU A 253 14.64 8.20 -7.24
C LEU A 253 15.57 8.08 -6.02
N LEU A 254 15.67 9.14 -5.21
CA LEU A 254 16.45 9.14 -3.97
C LEU A 254 15.90 8.19 -2.88
N ASN A 255 14.61 7.83 -2.94
CA ASN A 255 14.00 6.93 -1.94
C ASN A 255 14.10 5.44 -2.33
N ILE A 256 14.29 5.10 -3.61
CA ILE A 256 14.35 3.71 -4.07
C ILE A 256 15.65 3.03 -3.59
N GLU A 257 16.76 3.75 -3.50
CA GLU A 257 18.03 3.21 -3.00
C GLU A 257 17.96 2.81 -1.52
N ALA A 258 17.07 3.43 -0.73
CA ALA A 258 16.91 3.11 0.68
C ALA A 258 16.18 1.78 0.96
N ALA A 259 15.59 1.15 -0.06
CA ALA A 259 14.80 -0.09 0.09
C ALA A 259 15.61 -1.38 -0.17
N LEU A 260 16.81 -1.27 -0.75
CA LEU A 260 17.77 -2.36 -0.70
C LEU A 260 18.38 -2.34 0.70
N ILE A 261 18.30 -3.46 1.44
CA ILE A 261 18.99 -3.60 2.72
C ILE A 261 20.49 -3.61 2.42
N GLN A 262 21.04 -2.42 2.33
CA GLN A 262 22.45 -2.14 2.14
C GLN A 262 23.07 -2.18 3.52
N TYR A 263 23.68 -3.31 3.87
CA TYR A 263 24.56 -3.36 5.02
C TYR A 263 25.82 -2.56 4.68
N GLY A 264 26.04 -1.47 5.43
CA GLY A 264 27.26 -0.69 5.30
C GLY A 264 28.51 -1.56 5.51
N PRO A 265 29.67 -1.15 4.99
CA PRO A 265 30.89 -1.92 5.10
C PRO A 265 31.22 -2.22 6.56
N ASN A 266 31.38 -3.51 6.89
CA ASN A 266 31.74 -3.95 8.23
C ASN A 266 33.11 -3.40 8.64
N SER A 267 33.27 -2.92 9.88
CA SER A 267 34.51 -2.36 10.42
C SER A 267 35.68 -3.34 10.36
N ASN A 268 35.39 -4.65 10.37
CA ASN A 268 36.41 -5.69 10.32
C ASN A 268 36.88 -5.98 8.88
N ARG A 269 36.39 -5.30 7.83
CA ARG A 269 36.80 -5.61 6.45
C ARG A 269 38.25 -5.23 6.17
N ARG A 270 38.90 -6.01 5.30
CA ARG A 270 40.20 -5.65 4.71
C ARG A 270 40.00 -4.74 3.50
N PRO A 271 40.94 -3.82 3.20
CA PRO A 271 40.90 -3.01 1.99
C PRO A 271 40.75 -3.87 0.74
N GLY A 272 39.84 -3.47 -0.16
CA GLY A 272 39.57 -4.21 -1.41
C GLY A 272 38.74 -5.50 -1.26
N GLY A 273 38.13 -5.73 -0.10
CA GLY A 273 37.29 -6.91 0.14
C GLY A 273 36.03 -6.62 0.94
N CYS A 274 35.29 -7.68 1.22
CA CYS A 274 34.09 -7.67 2.05
C CYS A 274 34.30 -8.54 3.30
N TYR A 275 33.46 -8.33 4.31
CA TYR A 275 33.48 -9.12 5.53
C TYR A 275 32.06 -9.32 6.05
N ASP A 276 31.74 -10.57 6.40
CA ASP A 276 30.53 -10.97 7.12
C ASP A 276 30.95 -12.00 8.17
N GLU A 277 30.33 -11.97 9.35
CA GLU A 277 30.73 -12.78 10.49
C GLU A 277 30.62 -14.29 10.22
N ARG A 278 29.72 -14.70 9.31
CA ARG A 278 29.46 -16.11 9.00
C ARG A 278 30.43 -16.70 7.99
N VAL A 279 30.89 -15.90 7.02
CA VAL A 279 31.78 -16.35 5.93
C VAL A 279 33.22 -15.81 6.06
N GLY A 280 33.43 -14.83 6.93
CA GLY A 280 34.70 -14.15 7.10
C GLY A 280 35.01 -13.20 5.94
N HIS A 281 36.29 -13.13 5.57
CA HIS A 281 36.78 -12.21 4.55
C HIS A 281 36.62 -12.76 3.14
N LEU A 282 36.00 -11.98 2.27
CA LEU A 282 35.90 -12.26 0.85
C LEU A 282 36.69 -11.23 0.03
N LYS A 283 37.39 -11.71 -0.99
CA LYS A 283 38.02 -10.83 -2.00
C LYS A 283 36.93 -10.23 -2.89
N ALA A 284 37.20 -9.07 -3.51
CA ALA A 284 36.31 -8.48 -4.50
C ALA A 284 35.92 -9.50 -5.58
N GLY A 285 34.62 -9.62 -5.86
CA GLY A 285 34.06 -10.60 -6.81
C GLY A 285 34.03 -12.05 -6.35
N ALA A 286 34.52 -12.37 -5.15
CA ALA A 286 34.46 -13.73 -4.62
C ALA A 286 33.05 -14.08 -4.15
N GLU A 287 32.67 -15.34 -4.35
CA GLU A 287 31.46 -15.94 -3.80
C GLU A 287 31.82 -16.93 -2.69
N ALA A 288 31.00 -17.01 -1.65
CA ALA A 288 31.11 -18.04 -0.62
C ALA A 288 29.73 -18.57 -0.20
N PRO A 289 29.61 -19.88 0.08
CA PRO A 289 28.43 -20.43 0.73
C PRO A 289 28.36 -19.96 2.18
N VAL A 290 27.15 -19.70 2.68
CA VAL A 290 26.94 -19.34 4.09
C VAL A 290 26.84 -20.62 4.93
N PRO A 291 27.70 -20.85 5.94
CA PRO A 291 27.64 -22.05 6.76
C PRO A 291 26.28 -22.20 7.44
N GLY A 292 25.67 -23.39 7.32
CA GLY A 292 24.41 -23.72 7.97
C GLY A 292 23.14 -23.19 7.28
N ALA A 293 23.25 -22.57 6.10
CA ALA A 293 22.09 -22.08 5.36
C ALA A 293 22.25 -22.29 3.85
N CYS A 294 21.15 -22.52 3.12
CA CYS A 294 21.17 -22.56 1.66
C CYS A 294 21.19 -21.14 1.06
N GLU A 295 22.33 -20.48 1.23
CA GLU A 295 22.55 -19.09 0.82
C GLU A 295 23.93 -18.94 0.20
N LYS A 296 24.07 -18.00 -0.73
CA LYS A 296 25.36 -17.55 -1.21
C LYS A 296 25.56 -16.06 -0.96
N MET A 297 26.78 -15.70 -0.62
CA MET A 297 27.21 -14.32 -0.53
C MET A 297 28.19 -14.02 -1.65
N THR A 298 27.99 -12.88 -2.31
CA THR A 298 28.89 -12.38 -3.35
C THR A 298 29.43 -11.03 -2.92
N CYS A 299 30.75 -10.91 -2.83
CA CYS A 299 31.41 -9.62 -2.57
C CYS A 299 31.42 -8.78 -3.85
N ASP A 300 31.08 -7.50 -3.74
CA ASP A 300 31.05 -6.59 -4.88
C ASP A 300 32.40 -6.52 -5.61
N VAL A 301 32.36 -6.48 -6.94
CA VAL A 301 33.55 -6.54 -7.81
C VAL A 301 34.47 -5.33 -7.64
N SER A 302 33.97 -4.19 -7.16
CA SER A 302 34.80 -3.01 -6.88
C SER A 302 35.58 -3.14 -5.57
N GLY A 303 35.29 -4.13 -4.73
CA GLY A 303 35.88 -4.23 -3.39
C GLY A 303 35.48 -3.05 -2.50
N SER A 304 34.32 -2.43 -2.77
CA SER A 304 33.71 -1.34 -2.01
C SER A 304 33.30 -1.75 -0.58
N GLY A 305 33.27 -3.06 -0.30
CA GLY A 305 32.79 -3.63 0.96
C GLY A 305 31.32 -3.98 0.93
N TRP A 306 30.63 -3.71 -0.18
CA TRP A 306 29.25 -4.14 -0.41
C TRP A 306 29.19 -5.64 -0.64
N MET A 307 28.19 -6.28 -0.03
CA MET A 307 27.96 -7.72 -0.16
C MET A 307 26.53 -7.97 -0.61
N GLN A 308 26.37 -8.81 -1.62
CA GLN A 308 25.07 -9.29 -2.06
C GLN A 308 24.77 -10.61 -1.36
N HIS A 309 23.63 -10.64 -0.67
CA HIS A 309 23.13 -11.84 -0.03
C HIS A 309 22.00 -12.44 -0.87
N ILE A 310 22.22 -13.65 -1.37
CA ILE A 310 21.23 -14.37 -2.18
C ILE A 310 20.84 -15.62 -1.41
N SER A 311 19.56 -15.75 -1.11
CA SER A 311 18.99 -16.91 -0.43
C SER A 311 17.87 -17.51 -1.27
N CYS A 312 17.46 -18.73 -0.93
CA CYS A 312 16.28 -19.33 -1.55
C CYS A 312 15.11 -18.35 -1.41
N GLY A 313 14.59 -17.88 -2.54
CA GLY A 313 13.37 -17.09 -2.54
C GLY A 313 12.27 -17.90 -1.88
N VAL A 314 11.37 -17.22 -1.18
CA VAL A 314 10.10 -17.80 -0.72
C VAL A 314 9.22 -17.99 -1.97
N ALA A 315 9.65 -18.88 -2.86
CA ALA A 315 9.05 -19.08 -4.16
C ALA A 315 7.79 -19.91 -3.95
N LEU A 316 6.68 -19.18 -3.78
CA LEU A 316 5.30 -19.57 -4.09
C LEU A 316 5.15 -21.07 -4.39
N VAL A 317 5.01 -21.87 -3.32
CA VAL A 317 4.68 -23.31 -3.35
C VAL A 317 3.40 -23.60 -4.18
N ASN A 318 2.65 -22.56 -4.56
CA ASN A 318 1.45 -22.65 -5.38
C ASN A 318 1.68 -22.75 -6.90
N LYS A 319 2.91 -22.91 -7.41
CA LYS A 319 3.11 -23.20 -8.84
C LYS A 319 2.83 -24.68 -9.14
N PRO A 320 2.00 -25.01 -10.16
CA PRO A 320 1.81 -26.39 -10.59
C PRO A 320 3.16 -26.98 -11.02
N ASN A 321 3.45 -28.21 -10.60
CA ASN A 321 4.70 -28.97 -10.83
C ASN A 321 5.92 -28.56 -9.99
N CYS A 322 5.74 -27.77 -8.93
CA CYS A 322 6.77 -27.59 -7.91
C CYS A 322 6.42 -28.43 -6.68
N VAL A 323 7.39 -29.18 -6.16
CA VAL A 323 7.26 -29.93 -4.91
C VAL A 323 8.21 -29.37 -3.88
N ASP A 324 7.72 -29.23 -2.65
CA ASP A 324 8.55 -28.92 -1.49
C ASP A 324 9.41 -30.15 -1.18
N ILE A 325 10.73 -29.99 -1.23
CA ILE A 325 11.70 -30.99 -0.81
C ILE A 325 12.46 -30.46 0.42
N PRO A 326 12.97 -31.33 1.30
CA PRO A 326 13.86 -30.89 2.37
C PRO A 326 15.09 -30.16 1.80
N GLU A 327 15.55 -29.09 2.45
CA GLU A 327 16.80 -28.43 2.08
C GLU A 327 17.98 -29.40 2.27
N ASP A 328 18.86 -29.46 1.26
CA ASP A 328 20.07 -30.28 1.30
C ASP A 328 21.29 -29.36 1.39
N LEU A 329 21.69 -29.03 2.61
CA LEU A 329 22.79 -28.10 2.90
C LEU A 329 24.17 -28.63 2.44
N ASN A 330 24.27 -29.87 1.97
CA ASN A 330 25.51 -30.41 1.40
C ASN A 330 25.71 -29.99 -0.07
N LYS A 331 24.69 -29.41 -0.71
CA LYS A 331 24.77 -28.91 -2.09
C LYS A 331 24.98 -27.41 -2.12
N PRO A 332 25.65 -26.86 -3.15
CA PRO A 332 25.79 -25.43 -3.28
C PRO A 332 24.48 -24.77 -3.73
N TYR A 333 24.30 -23.49 -3.40
CA TYR A 333 23.20 -22.69 -3.92
C TYR A 333 23.27 -22.62 -5.46
N PRO A 334 22.15 -22.74 -6.20
CA PRO A 334 20.76 -22.85 -5.75
C PRO A 334 20.26 -24.28 -5.52
N GLN A 335 21.11 -25.29 -5.63
CA GLN A 335 20.70 -26.70 -5.62
C GLN A 335 20.31 -27.22 -4.23
N CYS A 336 20.70 -26.53 -3.16
CA CYS A 336 20.27 -26.84 -1.80
C CYS A 336 18.85 -26.35 -1.45
N CYS A 337 18.19 -25.57 -2.32
CA CYS A 337 16.89 -24.97 -2.00
C CYS A 337 15.76 -26.01 -1.94
N ALA A 338 14.81 -25.78 -1.03
CA ALA A 338 13.67 -26.66 -0.74
C ALA A 338 12.59 -26.76 -1.84
N VAL A 339 12.85 -26.34 -3.07
CA VAL A 339 11.85 -26.34 -4.14
C VAL A 339 12.43 -26.97 -5.39
N LYS A 340 11.80 -28.06 -5.85
CA LYS A 340 12.11 -28.67 -7.14
C LYS A 340 10.92 -28.49 -8.06
N CYS A 341 11.06 -27.64 -9.07
CA CYS A 341 10.08 -27.50 -10.13
C CYS A 341 10.49 -28.37 -11.32
N ILE A 342 9.58 -29.23 -11.78
CA ILE A 342 9.79 -30.03 -12.99
C ILE A 342 9.48 -29.11 -14.18
N THR A 343 10.51 -28.64 -14.87
CA THR A 343 10.36 -28.04 -16.20
C THR A 343 10.08 -29.16 -17.18
N ARG A 344 8.85 -29.21 -17.73
CA ARG A 344 8.53 -30.04 -18.89
C ARG A 344 9.08 -29.42 -20.15
#